data_AF-A0A7J2U1L5-F1
#
_entry.id   AF-A0A7J2U1L5-F1
#
_cell.length_a   1.000
_cell.length_b   1.000
_cell.length_c   1.000
_cell.angle_alpha   90.00
_cell.angle_beta   90.00
_cell.angle_gamma   90.00
#
_symmetry.space_group_name_H-M   'P 1'
#
loop_
_entity.id
_entity.type
_entity.pdbx_description
1 polymer ?
#
loop_
_entity_poly.entity_id
_entity_poly.type
_entity_poly.pdbx_seq_one_letter_code
_entity_poly.pdbx_strand_id
1 'polypeptide(L)'
;MLQESDVIDYLERLALLKFTESEREKVRIEIIKIIELFNELMKVEELDRVEPLYHVIEIELPLRDDEPLDTVDSSHELLSENAILENGYIKAPKTVGE
;
A
#
# COMPACT_ATOMS: atom_id res chain seq x y z
N MET A 1 18.47 -17.50 -3.50
CA MET A 1 18.13 -16.31 -4.31
C MET A 1 16.87 -16.63 -5.08
N LEU A 2 15.79 -15.88 -4.86
CA LEU A 2 14.61 -15.94 -5.71
C LEU A 2 15.02 -15.52 -7.12
N GLN A 3 14.53 -16.18 -8.16
CA GLN A 3 14.81 -15.74 -9.53
C GLN A 3 14.08 -14.42 -9.79
N GLU A 4 14.65 -13.52 -10.60
CA GLU A 4 14.09 -12.17 -10.84
C GLU A 4 12.65 -12.19 -11.38
N SER A 5 12.25 -13.24 -12.11
CA SER A 5 10.86 -13.44 -12.54
C SER A 5 9.90 -13.63 -11.37
N ASP A 6 10.29 -14.44 -10.39
CA ASP A 6 9.43 -14.85 -9.27
C ASP A 6 9.14 -13.66 -8.34
N VAL A 7 10.05 -12.67 -8.30
CA VAL A 7 9.92 -11.47 -7.48
C VAL A 7 8.84 -10.53 -8.01
N ILE A 8 8.79 -10.30 -9.33
CA ILE A 8 7.79 -9.38 -9.91
C ILE A 8 6.38 -9.96 -9.78
N ASP A 9 6.20 -11.25 -10.04
CA ASP A 9 4.90 -11.92 -9.89
C ASP A 9 4.44 -11.90 -8.42
N TYR A 10 5.37 -12.03 -7.48
CA TYR A 10 5.07 -11.93 -6.05
C TYR A 10 4.66 -10.51 -5.65
N LEU A 11 5.36 -9.49 -6.13
CA LEU A 11 5.04 -8.08 -5.88
C LEU A 11 3.70 -7.68 -6.50
N GLU A 12 3.42 -8.13 -7.72
CA GLU A 12 2.14 -7.93 -8.42
C GLU A 12 0.97 -8.40 -7.54
N ARG A 13 1.11 -9.60 -6.95
CA ARG A 13 0.11 -10.15 -6.04
C ARG A 13 -0.04 -9.38 -4.73
N LEU A 14 1.07 -8.98 -4.10
CA LEU A 14 1.03 -8.25 -2.84
C LEU A 14 0.44 -6.84 -2.99
N ALA A 15 0.71 -6.19 -4.11
CA ALA A 15 0.23 -4.85 -4.42
C ALA A 15 -1.19 -4.83 -5.02
N LEU A 16 -1.78 -6.01 -5.30
CA LEU A 16 -3.07 -6.15 -5.99
C LEU A 16 -3.09 -5.46 -7.37
N LEU A 17 -1.95 -5.48 -8.07
CA LEU A 17 -1.82 -4.96 -9.42
C LEU A 17 -1.92 -6.12 -10.41
N LYS A 18 -2.28 -5.81 -11.66
CA LYS A 18 -2.24 -6.77 -12.76
C LYS A 18 -1.48 -6.17 -13.93
N PHE A 19 -0.30 -6.70 -14.23
CA PHE A 19 0.54 -6.19 -15.31
C PHE A 19 0.33 -6.99 -16.60
N THR A 20 0.38 -6.28 -17.73
CA THR A 20 0.62 -6.93 -19.02
C THR A 20 2.08 -7.39 -19.12
N GLU A 21 2.38 -8.31 -20.04
CA GLU A 21 3.76 -8.77 -20.28
C GLU A 21 4.73 -7.60 -20.57
N SER A 22 4.28 -6.59 -21.32
CA SER A 22 5.11 -5.42 -21.64
C SER A 22 5.37 -4.53 -20.43
N GLU A 23 4.38 -4.36 -19.55
CA GLU A 23 4.55 -3.60 -18.31
C GLU A 23 5.45 -4.35 -17.33
N ARG A 24 5.28 -5.67 -17.22
CA ARG A 24 6.10 -6.52 -16.36
C ARG A 24 7.58 -6.37 -16.67
N GLU A 25 7.95 -6.37 -17.96
CA GLU A 25 9.34 -6.22 -18.37
C GLU A 25 9.89 -4.80 -18.08
N LYS A 26 9.08 -3.76 -18.30
CA LYS A 26 9.48 -2.39 -17.93
C LYS A 26 9.70 -2.25 -16.43
N VAL A 27 8.75 -2.74 -15.64
CA VAL A 27 8.81 -2.70 -14.17
C VAL A 27 10.02 -3.48 -13.65
N ARG A 28 10.34 -4.64 -14.25
CA ARG A 28 11.54 -5.41 -13.92
C ARG A 28 12.80 -4.56 -14.07
N ILE A 29 12.99 -3.95 -15.24
CA ILE A 29 14.18 -3.13 -15.54
C ILE A 29 14.28 -1.95 -14.58
N GLU A 30 13.17 -1.26 -14.31
CA GLU A 30 13.19 -0.07 -13.45
C GLU A 30 13.37 -0.41 -11.97
N ILE A 31 12.77 -1.50 -11.46
CA ILE A 31 12.95 -1.95 -10.07
C ILE A 31 14.41 -2.29 -9.80
N ILE A 32 15.11 -2.93 -10.73
CA ILE A 32 16.54 -3.25 -10.57
C ILE A 32 17.35 -1.96 -10.39
N LYS A 33 17.13 -0.94 -11.23
CA LYS A 33 17.81 0.37 -11.11
C LYS A 33 17.50 1.06 -9.78
N ILE A 34 16.25 0.98 -9.32
CA ILE A 34 15.83 1.56 -8.04
C ILE A 34 16.54 0.86 -6.88
N ILE A 35 16.60 -0.47 -6.88
CA ILE A 35 17.31 -1.25 -5.85
C ILE A 35 18.80 -0.93 -5.86
N GLU A 36 19.42 -0.84 -7.04
CA GLU A 36 20.82 -0.43 -7.18
C GLU A 36 21.08 0.95 -6.58
N LEU A 37 20.18 1.92 -6.81
CA LEU A 37 20.25 3.24 -6.18
C LEU A 37 20.16 3.14 -4.65
N PHE A 38 19.24 2.34 -4.11
CA PHE A 38 19.09 2.18 -2.66
C PHE A 38 20.28 1.44 -2.02
N ASN A 39 20.99 0.58 -2.76
CA ASN A 39 22.20 -0.09 -2.26
C ASN A 39 23.33 0.90 -1.91
N GLU A 40 23.29 2.14 -2.40
CA GLU A 40 24.20 3.20 -1.94
C GLU A 40 24.06 3.48 -0.44
N LEU A 41 22.88 3.30 0.15
CA LEU A 41 22.66 3.46 1.59
C LEU A 41 23.45 2.43 2.42
N MET A 42 23.77 1.26 1.86
CA MET A 42 24.60 0.26 2.56
C MET A 42 26.05 0.70 2.74
N LYS A 43 26.49 1.76 2.05
CA LYS A 43 27.82 2.36 2.22
C LYS A 43 27.91 3.29 3.43
N VAL A 44 26.78 3.63 4.04
CA VAL A 44 26.74 4.48 5.24
C VAL A 44 27.13 3.64 6.46
N GLU A 45 28.19 4.04 7.14
CA GLU A 45 28.69 3.38 8.35
C GLU A 45 27.86 3.77 9.58
N GLU A 46 27.92 2.94 10.62
CA GLU A 46 27.35 3.19 11.96
C GLU A 46 25.81 3.32 12.02
N LEU A 47 25.08 2.84 11.01
CA LEU A 47 23.61 2.79 11.02
C LEU A 47 23.03 1.94 12.16
N ASP A 48 23.80 0.98 12.69
CA ASP A 48 23.44 0.13 13.82
C ASP A 48 23.47 0.85 15.17
N ARG A 49 24.04 2.06 15.23
CA ARG A 49 24.18 2.87 16.44
C ARG A 49 23.22 4.06 16.50
N VAL A 50 22.41 4.24 15.46
CA VAL A 50 21.47 5.34 15.34
C VAL A 50 20.05 4.80 15.43
N GLU A 51 19.26 5.35 16.35
CA GLU A 51 17.84 5.00 16.44
C GLU A 51 17.08 5.49 15.19
N PRO A 52 16.21 4.66 14.59
CA PRO A 52 15.41 5.07 13.44
C PRO A 52 14.52 6.28 13.75
N LEU A 53 14.52 7.25 12.83
CA LEU A 53 13.64 8.40 12.94
C LEU A 53 12.22 8.05 12.46
N TYR A 54 11.32 7.80 13.41
CA TYR A 54 9.92 7.51 13.11
C TYR A 54 9.10 8.77 12.79
N HIS A 55 9.30 9.85 13.56
CA HIS A 55 8.63 11.13 13.38
C HIS A 55 9.65 12.25 13.56
N VAL A 56 9.61 13.26 12.68
CA VAL A 56 10.54 14.42 12.74
C VAL A 56 10.25 15.29 13.97
N ILE A 57 9.00 15.30 14.42
CA ILE A 57 8.55 16.01 15.62
C ILE A 57 8.30 15.00 16.74
N GLU A 58 8.65 15.39 17.96
CA GLU A 58 8.26 14.65 19.15
C GLU A 58 6.76 14.82 19.37
N ILE A 59 5.99 13.76 19.11
CA ILE A 59 4.54 13.74 19.29
C ILE A 59 4.25 12.93 20.55
N GLU A 60 3.67 13.58 21.55
CA GLU A 60 2.94 12.85 22.59
C GLU A 60 1.69 12.27 21.95
N LEU A 61 1.48 10.94 22.01
CA LEU A 61 0.30 10.28 21.44
C LEU A 61 -0.95 10.69 22.22
N PRO A 62 -1.77 11.65 21.73
CA PRO A 62 -2.93 12.08 22.47
C PRO A 62 -4.01 11.00 22.36
N LEU A 63 -4.63 10.67 23.47
CA LEU A 63 -5.83 9.83 23.44
C LEU A 63 -7.01 10.66 22.94
N ARG A 64 -7.83 10.08 22.07
CA ARG A 64 -9.12 10.65 21.67
C ARG A 64 -10.15 10.34 22.76
N ASP A 65 -10.97 11.31 23.13
CA ASP A 65 -12.10 11.12 24.04
C ASP A 65 -13.11 10.10 23.48
N ASP A 66 -13.74 9.32 24.36
CA ASP A 66 -14.75 8.33 24.00
C ASP A 66 -16.14 8.95 23.84
N GLU A 67 -16.23 9.95 22.96
CA GLU A 67 -17.48 10.63 22.63
C GLU A 67 -17.91 10.32 21.18
N PRO A 68 -19.22 10.10 20.93
CA PRO A 68 -19.74 9.96 19.57
C PRO A 68 -19.57 11.26 18.78
N LEU A 69 -19.15 11.14 17.52
CA LEU A 69 -19.16 12.23 16.55
C LEU A 69 -20.34 12.08 15.59
N ASP A 70 -20.73 13.18 14.95
CA ASP A 70 -21.75 13.15 13.91
C ASP A 70 -21.34 12.19 12.77
N THR A 71 -22.29 11.35 12.35
CA THR A 71 -22.07 10.44 11.23
C THR A 71 -22.19 11.20 9.92
N VAL A 72 -21.37 10.84 8.94
CA VAL A 72 -21.56 11.28 7.56
C VAL A 72 -22.96 10.87 7.09
N ASP A 73 -23.65 11.73 6.33
CA ASP A 73 -25.06 11.53 5.95
C ASP A 73 -25.30 10.12 5.37
N SER A 74 -26.24 9.42 6.00
CA SER A 74 -26.70 8.08 5.67
C SER A 74 -27.41 7.96 4.30
N SER A 75 -27.63 9.08 3.60
CA SER A 75 -28.21 9.10 2.25
C SER A 75 -27.38 8.36 1.18
N HIS A 76 -26.16 7.90 1.51
CA HIS A 76 -25.22 7.24 0.60
C HIS A 76 -24.85 8.09 -0.63
N GLU A 77 -25.17 9.38 -0.64
CA GLU A 77 -24.90 10.29 -1.75
C GLU A 77 -23.40 10.29 -2.08
N LEU A 78 -22.56 10.35 -1.05
CA LEU A 78 -21.10 10.28 -1.16
C LEU A 78 -20.55 8.94 -1.69
N LEU A 79 -21.32 7.84 -1.56
CA LEU A 79 -20.89 6.52 -2.03
C LEU A 79 -21.31 6.28 -3.48
N SER A 80 -22.43 6.86 -3.90
CA SER A 80 -23.02 6.63 -5.23
C SER A 80 -22.15 7.15 -6.38
N GLU A 81 -21.26 8.10 -6.12
CA GLU A 81 -20.30 8.60 -7.10
C GLU A 81 -19.23 7.56 -7.48
N ASN A 82 -18.87 6.66 -6.56
CA ASN A 82 -17.67 5.81 -6.69
C ASN A 82 -17.94 4.31 -6.46
N ALA A 83 -19.19 3.92 -6.17
CA ALA A 83 -19.55 2.54 -5.88
C ALA A 83 -20.93 2.17 -6.43
N ILE A 84 -21.10 0.91 -6.80
CA ILE A 84 -22.40 0.34 -7.14
C ILE A 84 -23.10 -0.02 -5.84
N LEU A 85 -24.31 0.49 -5.64
CA LEU A 85 -25.11 0.22 -4.45
C LEU A 85 -26.26 -0.75 -4.76
N GLU A 86 -26.52 -1.68 -3.85
CA GLU A 86 -27.66 -2.59 -3.87
C GLU A 86 -28.24 -2.68 -2.46
N ASN A 87 -29.49 -2.24 -2.27
CA ASN A 87 -30.19 -2.23 -0.97
C ASN A 87 -29.44 -1.51 0.16
N GLY A 88 -28.68 -0.45 -0.15
CA GLY A 88 -27.88 0.30 0.84
C GLY A 88 -26.48 -0.28 1.10
N TYR A 89 -26.08 -1.32 0.37
CA TYR A 89 -24.77 -1.95 0.50
C TYR A 89 -23.92 -1.74 -0.75
N ILE A 90 -22.60 -1.68 -0.57
CA ILE A 90 -21.65 -1.71 -1.70
C ILE A 90 -21.69 -3.11 -2.33
N LYS A 91 -22.05 -3.16 -3.61
CA LYS A 91 -22.07 -4.38 -4.40
C LYS A 91 -20.66 -4.65 -4.94
N ALA A 92 -20.10 -5.79 -4.57
CA ALA A 92 -18.78 -6.24 -5.00
C ALA A 92 -18.78 -7.76 -5.31
N PRO A 93 -17.77 -8.28 -6.01
CA PRO A 93 -17.59 -9.73 -6.19
C PRO A 93 -17.52 -10.44 -4.83
N LYS A 94 -18.01 -11.68 -4.79
CA LYS A 94 -17.93 -12.52 -3.60
C LYS A 94 -16.47 -12.75 -3.20
N THR A 95 -16.16 -12.56 -1.93
CA THR A 95 -14.79 -12.65 -1.37
C THR A 95 -14.21 -14.06 -1.41
N VAL A 96 -15.08 -15.08 -1.38
CA VAL A 96 -14.69 -16.49 -1.53
C VAL A 96 -15.39 -17.02 -2.79
N GLY A 97 -14.59 -17.47 -3.76
CA GLY A 97 -15.11 -18.23 -4.91
C GLY A 97 -15.73 -19.55 -4.44
N GLU A 98 -16.48 -20.23 -5.32
CA GLU A 98 -16.62 -21.68 -5.16
C GLU A 98 -15.28 -22.37 -5.42
#